data_AF-A0A8B4H7L1-F1
#
_entry.id   AF-A0A8B4H7L1-F1
#
_cell.length_a   1.000
_cell.length_b   1.000
_cell.length_c   1.000
_cell.angle_alpha   90.00
_cell.angle_beta   90.00
_cell.angle_gamma   90.00
#
_symmetry.space_group_name_H-M   'P 1'
#
loop_
_entity.id
_entity.type
_entity.pdbx_description
1 polymer ?
#
loop_
_entity_poly.entity_id
_entity_poly.type
_entity_poly.pdbx_seq_one_letter_code
_entity_poly.pdbx_strand_id
1 'polypeptide(L)'
;MMGGGFCRKKTRELGTNDVEYLTEFVHSFECTGRVFGAGFSNGGHMIYRLLHEAPGLFDAALVIAATQPTPENFLPAPPTTDRWRPTPLLLIHGESDPIAPIAGGTVRGGTQSAQATADYYRRLNGDAAPVRLVTLPNTGHVVPGPGCVTSEFLGPANESVDAAKLFSQFIDELPR
;
A
#
# COMPACT_ATOMS: atom_id res chain seq x y z
N MET A 1 9.94 -23.38 -31.29
CA MET A 1 9.94 -21.97 -30.84
C MET A 1 9.52 -21.96 -29.38
N MET A 2 10.38 -21.47 -28.48
CA MET A 2 10.12 -21.42 -27.04
C MET A 2 8.95 -20.49 -26.71
N GLY A 3 8.12 -20.91 -25.77
CA GLY A 3 6.94 -20.18 -25.30
C GLY A 3 7.28 -19.02 -24.39
N GLY A 4 6.56 -17.91 -24.59
CA GLY A 4 6.39 -16.84 -23.61
C GLY A 4 5.03 -16.99 -22.95
N GLY A 5 4.96 -17.83 -21.91
CA GLY A 5 3.78 -17.92 -21.06
C GLY A 5 3.57 -16.58 -20.35
N PHE A 6 2.53 -15.86 -20.75
CA PHE A 6 2.02 -14.70 -20.02
C PHE A 6 1.76 -15.13 -18.58
N CYS A 7 2.43 -14.51 -17.61
CA CYS A 7 2.23 -14.78 -16.18
C CYS A 7 0.86 -14.23 -15.75
N ARG A 8 -0.22 -14.92 -16.15
CA ARG A 8 -1.51 -14.88 -15.46
C ARG A 8 -1.25 -15.44 -14.06
N LYS A 9 -1.44 -14.59 -13.03
CA LYS A 9 -1.05 -14.88 -11.64
C LYS A 9 -1.68 -16.21 -11.16
N LYS A 10 -0.87 -17.27 -11.09
CA LYS A 10 -1.21 -18.64 -10.64
C LYS A 10 -1.94 -18.69 -9.30
N THR A 11 -1.72 -17.71 -8.41
CA THR A 11 -2.42 -17.53 -7.13
C THR A 11 -3.93 -17.34 -7.29
N ARG A 12 -4.39 -16.74 -8.40
CA ARG A 12 -5.81 -16.47 -8.67
C ARG A 12 -6.63 -17.72 -8.96
N GLU A 13 -6.00 -18.76 -9.49
CA GLU A 13 -6.66 -20.00 -9.91
C GLU A 13 -6.83 -21.00 -8.75
N LEU A 14 -6.09 -20.81 -7.66
CA LEU A 14 -6.03 -21.75 -6.53
C LEU A 14 -7.05 -21.47 -5.42
N GLY A 15 -7.86 -20.42 -5.54
CA GLY A 15 -8.87 -20.07 -4.53
C GLY A 15 -8.29 -19.70 -3.16
N THR A 16 -7.01 -19.32 -3.09
CA THR A 16 -6.35 -18.91 -1.85
C THR A 16 -6.94 -17.58 -1.36
N ASN A 17 -7.49 -17.58 -0.15
CA ASN A 17 -8.06 -16.40 0.48
C ASN A 17 -7.02 -15.71 1.39
N ASP A 18 -6.12 -14.94 0.78
CA ASP A 18 -5.07 -14.21 1.52
C ASP A 18 -5.65 -13.20 2.53
N VAL A 19 -6.85 -12.66 2.27
CA VAL A 19 -7.52 -11.71 3.17
C VAL A 19 -7.95 -12.40 4.45
N GLU A 20 -8.65 -13.53 4.33
CA GLU A 20 -9.09 -14.32 5.48
C GLU A 20 -7.89 -14.85 6.27
N TYR A 21 -6.87 -15.38 5.59
CA TYR A 21 -5.66 -15.85 6.25
C TYR A 21 -4.99 -14.74 7.08
N LEU A 22 -4.78 -13.54 6.52
CA LEU A 22 -4.14 -12.45 7.25
C LEU A 22 -5.02 -11.89 8.38
N THR A 23 -6.33 -11.88 8.18
CA THR A 23 -7.29 -11.45 9.22
C THR A 23 -7.24 -12.41 10.41
N GLU A 24 -7.34 -13.72 10.16
CA GLU A 24 -7.24 -14.74 11.19
C GLU A 24 -5.86 -14.78 11.84
N PHE A 25 -4.78 -14.55 11.06
CA PHE A 25 -3.43 -14.45 11.60
C PHE A 25 -3.32 -13.30 12.60
N VAL A 26 -3.85 -12.11 12.28
CA VAL A 26 -3.89 -10.98 13.22
C VAL A 26 -4.71 -11.33 14.47
N HIS A 27 -5.89 -11.91 14.30
CA HIS A 27 -6.75 -12.31 15.42
C HIS A 27 -6.10 -13.36 16.33
N SER A 28 -5.25 -14.24 15.78
CA SER A 28 -4.55 -15.28 16.53
C SER A 28 -3.58 -14.76 17.60
N PHE A 29 -3.17 -13.50 17.52
CA PHE A 29 -2.33 -12.87 18.54
C PHE A 29 -3.11 -12.40 19.77
N GLU A 30 -4.45 -12.46 19.75
CA GLU A 30 -5.32 -11.96 20.83
C GLU A 30 -4.94 -10.54 21.28
N CYS A 31 -4.53 -9.69 20.32
CA CYS A 31 -4.02 -8.36 20.58
C CYS A 31 -5.04 -7.50 21.35
N THR A 32 -4.68 -7.07 22.55
CA THR A 32 -5.41 -6.00 23.28
C THR A 32 -4.86 -4.60 22.96
N GLY A 33 -3.85 -4.52 22.09
CA GLY A 33 -3.18 -3.29 21.67
C GLY A 33 -3.53 -2.88 20.24
N ARG A 34 -2.82 -1.87 19.73
CA ARG A 34 -3.00 -1.37 18.37
C ARG A 34 -2.35 -2.29 17.34
N VAL A 35 -3.01 -2.46 16.20
CA VAL A 35 -2.55 -3.22 15.04
C VAL A 35 -2.15 -2.24 13.93
N PHE A 36 -0.92 -2.34 13.44
CA PHE A 36 -0.43 -1.51 12.33
C PHE A 36 -0.10 -2.35 11.12
N GLY A 37 -0.61 -1.94 9.95
CA GLY A 37 -0.27 -2.55 8.67
C GLY A 37 0.91 -1.83 8.01
N ALA A 38 1.88 -2.56 7.46
CA ALA A 38 2.93 -1.96 6.63
C ALA A 38 3.19 -2.83 5.40
N GLY A 39 3.23 -2.21 4.22
CA GLY A 39 3.39 -2.95 2.96
C GLY A 39 4.22 -2.18 1.93
N PHE A 40 5.11 -2.91 1.25
CA PHE A 40 5.90 -2.42 0.13
C PHE A 40 5.47 -3.09 -1.18
N SER A 41 5.31 -2.33 -2.26
CA SER A 41 5.00 -2.85 -3.60
C SER A 41 3.75 -3.74 -3.61
N ASN A 42 3.86 -5.03 -3.94
CA ASN A 42 2.74 -5.97 -3.84
C ASN A 42 2.17 -6.08 -2.41
N GLY A 43 3.00 -5.95 -1.39
CA GLY A 43 2.54 -5.89 0.00
C GLY A 43 1.73 -4.61 0.27
N GLY A 44 2.09 -3.50 -0.36
CA GLY A 44 1.31 -2.25 -0.33
C GLY A 44 -0.06 -2.41 -0.98
N HIS A 45 -0.13 -3.10 -2.12
CA HIS A 45 -1.43 -3.47 -2.72
C HIS A 45 -2.25 -4.41 -1.81
N MET A 46 -1.62 -5.27 -1.01
CA MET A 46 -2.34 -6.10 -0.03
C MET A 46 -2.89 -5.26 1.12
N ILE A 47 -2.17 -4.22 1.56
CA ILE A 47 -2.72 -3.25 2.53
C ILE A 47 -3.99 -2.60 1.96
N TYR A 48 -3.95 -2.08 0.72
CA TYR A 48 -5.15 -1.52 0.09
C TYR A 48 -6.30 -2.53 0.04
N ARG A 49 -6.01 -3.79 -0.30
CA ARG A 49 -7.02 -4.86 -0.31
C ARG A 49 -7.63 -5.09 1.07
N LEU A 50 -6.81 -5.18 2.12
CA LEU A 50 -7.27 -5.38 3.49
C LEU A 50 -8.08 -4.20 4.01
N LEU A 51 -7.73 -2.96 3.68
CA LEU A 51 -8.53 -1.78 4.05
C LEU A 51 -9.96 -1.87 3.51
N HIS A 52 -10.16 -2.51 2.35
CA HIS A 52 -11.47 -2.66 1.73
C HIS A 52 -12.22 -3.92 2.15
N GLU A 53 -11.52 -5.06 2.26
CA GLU A 53 -12.15 -6.37 2.53
C GLU A 53 -12.16 -6.75 4.02
N ALA A 54 -11.30 -6.14 4.85
CA ALA A 54 -11.24 -6.30 6.31
C ALA A 54 -11.18 -4.92 7.01
N PRO A 55 -12.19 -4.05 6.80
CA PRO A 55 -12.18 -2.68 7.32
C PRO A 55 -12.15 -2.67 8.84
N GLY A 56 -11.23 -1.88 9.41
CA GLY A 56 -11.01 -1.80 10.86
C GLY A 56 -9.98 -2.78 11.40
N LEU A 57 -9.32 -3.58 10.54
CA LEU A 57 -8.23 -4.47 10.94
C LEU A 57 -6.99 -3.71 11.44
N PHE A 58 -6.77 -2.48 10.97
CA PHE A 58 -5.60 -1.66 11.30
C PHE A 58 -6.02 -0.36 11.97
N ASP A 59 -5.29 0.03 13.02
CA ASP A 59 -5.37 1.36 13.65
C ASP A 59 -4.61 2.42 12.84
N ALA A 60 -3.63 2.02 12.04
CA ALA A 60 -2.96 2.85 11.03
C ALA A 60 -2.23 1.96 10.02
N ALA A 61 -1.97 2.48 8.81
CA ALA A 61 -1.21 1.73 7.81
C ALA A 61 -0.15 2.57 7.07
N LEU A 62 0.95 1.89 6.71
CA LEU A 62 2.02 2.39 5.87
C LEU A 62 2.02 1.67 4.52
N VAL A 63 2.04 2.43 3.44
CA VAL A 63 2.18 1.90 2.09
C VAL A 63 3.37 2.55 1.39
N ILE A 64 4.28 1.73 0.87
CA ILE A 64 5.51 2.16 0.19
C ILE A 64 5.52 1.63 -1.24
N ALA A 65 5.81 2.50 -2.21
CA ALA A 65 6.00 2.14 -3.61
C ALA A 65 4.83 1.32 -4.21
N ALA A 66 3.61 1.68 -3.84
CA ALA A 66 2.39 1.07 -4.36
C ALA A 66 1.31 2.14 -4.50
N THR A 67 0.49 2.00 -5.53
CA THR A 67 -0.58 2.95 -5.86
C THR A 67 -1.89 2.20 -6.02
N GLN A 68 -3.00 2.85 -5.69
CA GLN A 68 -4.32 2.26 -5.77
C GLN A 68 -4.60 1.77 -7.22
N PRO A 69 -5.05 0.51 -7.43
CA PRO A 69 -5.50 0.07 -8.73
C PRO A 69 -6.59 0.99 -9.30
N THR A 70 -6.64 1.13 -10.63
CA THR A 70 -7.79 1.82 -11.24
C THR A 70 -9.08 1.06 -10.96
N PRO A 71 -10.25 1.72 -10.97
CA PRO A 71 -11.53 1.07 -10.69
C PRO A 71 -11.77 -0.21 -11.51
N GLU A 72 -11.28 -0.26 -12.75
CA GLU A 72 -11.43 -1.41 -13.66
C GLU A 72 -10.53 -2.60 -13.28
N ASN A 73 -9.47 -2.35 -12.51
CA ASN A 73 -8.50 -3.35 -12.03
C ASN A 73 -8.64 -3.62 -10.52
N PHE A 74 -9.64 -2.99 -9.91
CA PHE A 74 -9.88 -3.09 -8.49
C PHE A 74 -10.63 -4.38 -8.20
N LEU A 75 -9.97 -5.30 -7.48
CA LEU A 75 -10.52 -6.62 -7.16
C LEU A 75 -11.70 -6.58 -6.17
N PRO A 76 -11.68 -5.75 -5.11
CA PRO A 76 -12.83 -5.58 -4.24
C PRO A 76 -13.94 -4.82 -4.97
N ALA A 77 -15.20 -5.12 -4.64
CA ALA A 77 -16.27 -4.19 -4.95
C ALA A 77 -15.97 -2.85 -4.24
N PRO A 78 -16.28 -1.68 -4.87
CA PRO A 78 -16.14 -0.40 -4.20
C PRO A 78 -16.86 -0.44 -2.83
N PRO A 79 -16.20 -0.01 -1.74
CA PRO A 79 -16.82 -0.08 -0.42
C PRO A 79 -18.08 0.79 -0.42
N THR A 80 -19.19 0.23 0.06
CA THR A 80 -20.34 1.03 0.45
C THR A 80 -19.97 1.84 1.70
N THR A 81 -20.50 3.06 1.84
CA THR A 81 -20.12 3.99 2.92
C THR A 81 -20.35 3.45 4.33
N ASP A 82 -21.27 2.49 4.50
CA ASP A 82 -21.54 1.77 5.75
C ASP A 82 -20.46 0.75 6.13
N ARG A 83 -19.71 0.24 5.14
CA ARG A 83 -18.66 -0.78 5.36
C ARG A 83 -17.26 -0.22 5.49
N TRP A 84 -17.01 1.01 5.05
CA TRP A 84 -15.71 1.63 5.26
C TRP A 84 -15.44 1.91 6.75
N ARG A 85 -14.20 1.74 7.18
CA ARG A 85 -13.71 2.17 8.50
C ARG A 85 -12.51 3.09 8.26
N PRO A 86 -12.65 4.41 8.51
CA PRO A 86 -11.55 5.36 8.33
C PRO A 86 -10.29 4.89 9.05
N THR A 87 -9.19 4.77 8.30
CA THR A 87 -7.91 4.27 8.81
C THR A 87 -6.83 5.31 8.47
N PRO A 88 -6.04 5.80 9.44
CA PRO A 88 -4.91 6.68 9.18
C PRO A 88 -3.89 6.04 8.23
N LEU A 89 -3.48 6.76 7.18
CA LEU A 89 -2.55 6.24 6.17
C LEU A 89 -1.34 7.15 5.94
N LEU A 90 -0.15 6.55 5.98
CA LEU A 90 1.07 7.13 5.45
C LEU A 90 1.42 6.44 4.12
N LEU A 91 1.49 7.22 3.05
CA LEU A 91 1.89 6.78 1.72
C LEU A 91 3.27 7.35 1.40
N ILE A 92 4.23 6.51 1.04
CA ILE A 92 5.58 6.92 0.64
C ILE A 92 5.84 6.43 -0.78
N HIS A 93 6.18 7.33 -1.70
CA HIS A 93 6.41 6.97 -3.09
C HIS A 93 7.63 7.66 -3.69
N GLY A 94 8.45 6.90 -4.41
CA GLY A 94 9.62 7.42 -5.10
C GLY A 94 9.25 8.12 -6.41
N GLU A 95 9.79 9.31 -6.65
CA GLU A 95 9.56 10.05 -7.89
C GLU A 95 10.29 9.43 -9.09
N SER A 96 11.30 8.62 -8.83
CA SER A 96 12.14 7.94 -9.83
C SER A 96 11.89 6.43 -9.86
N ASP A 97 10.73 5.96 -9.37
CA ASP A 97 10.34 4.55 -9.34
C ASP A 97 10.10 4.02 -10.77
N PRO A 98 10.96 3.12 -11.29
CA PRO A 98 10.82 2.60 -12.65
C PRO A 98 9.80 1.46 -12.76
N ILE A 99 9.34 0.91 -11.63
CA ILE A 99 8.46 -0.27 -11.57
C ILE A 99 7.01 0.14 -11.32
N ALA A 100 6.79 1.04 -10.38
CA ALA A 100 5.51 1.64 -10.04
C ALA A 100 5.60 3.16 -10.22
N PRO A 101 5.48 3.68 -11.46
CA PRO A 101 5.65 5.11 -11.72
C PRO A 101 4.71 5.96 -10.85
N ILE A 102 5.23 7.07 -10.32
CA ILE A 102 4.47 7.97 -9.43
C ILE A 102 3.21 8.54 -10.09
N ALA A 103 3.23 8.71 -11.41
CA ALA A 103 2.09 9.16 -12.21
C ALA A 103 1.01 8.08 -12.40
N GLY A 104 1.23 6.86 -11.90
CA GLY A 104 0.43 5.69 -12.23
C GLY A 104 0.78 5.15 -13.61
N GLY A 105 -0.05 4.26 -14.13
CA GLY A 105 0.18 3.68 -15.44
C GLY A 105 -0.86 2.64 -15.82
N THR A 106 -0.83 2.18 -17.06
CA THR A 106 -1.77 1.19 -17.60
C THR A 106 -1.24 -0.24 -17.54
N VAL A 107 0.02 -0.42 -17.16
CA VAL A 107 0.66 -1.73 -17.06
C VAL A 107 -0.01 -2.55 -15.95
N ARG A 108 -0.22 -3.86 -16.20
CA ARG A 108 -0.85 -4.81 -15.25
C ARG A 108 -2.28 -4.45 -14.82
N GLY A 109 -3.06 -3.89 -15.74
CA GLY A 109 -4.48 -3.61 -15.55
C GLY A 109 -4.77 -2.17 -15.10
N GLY A 110 -3.74 -1.41 -14.71
CA GLY A 110 -3.87 0.00 -14.41
C GLY A 110 -3.75 0.33 -12.93
N THR A 111 -3.01 1.37 -12.63
CA THR A 111 -2.95 2.01 -11.30
C THR A 111 -3.11 3.52 -11.43
N GLN A 112 -3.70 4.12 -10.39
CA GLN A 112 -3.80 5.57 -10.24
C GLN A 112 -2.43 6.17 -9.93
N SER A 113 -2.29 7.50 -10.05
CA SER A 113 -1.11 8.20 -9.54
C SER A 113 -1.03 8.13 -8.01
N ALA A 114 0.14 8.38 -7.45
CA ALA A 114 0.31 8.47 -6.00
C ALA A 114 -0.58 9.57 -5.39
N GLN A 115 -0.71 10.71 -6.08
CA GLN A 115 -1.60 11.78 -5.67
C GLN A 115 -3.08 11.36 -5.72
N ALA A 116 -3.53 10.76 -6.83
CA ALA A 116 -4.91 10.30 -6.96
C ALA A 116 -5.25 9.19 -5.94
N THR A 117 -4.28 8.33 -5.62
CA THR A 117 -4.38 7.35 -4.55
C THR A 117 -4.59 8.00 -3.19
N ALA A 118 -3.78 9.01 -2.85
CA ALA A 118 -3.95 9.76 -1.60
C ALA A 118 -5.33 10.43 -1.53
N ASP A 119 -5.76 11.06 -2.62
CA ASP A 119 -7.05 11.75 -2.69
C ASP A 119 -8.23 10.79 -2.60
N TYR A 120 -8.10 9.57 -3.14
CA TYR A 120 -9.10 8.51 -2.98
C TYR A 120 -9.31 8.16 -1.51
N TYR A 121 -8.24 7.90 -0.76
CA TYR A 121 -8.37 7.55 0.66
C TYR A 121 -8.74 8.75 1.54
N ARG A 122 -8.33 9.98 1.20
CA ARG A 122 -8.83 11.20 1.87
C ARG A 122 -10.34 11.31 1.75
N ARG A 123 -10.90 11.07 0.56
CA ARG A 123 -12.35 11.09 0.35
C ARG A 123 -13.08 10.02 1.17
N LEU A 124 -12.52 8.82 1.27
CA LEU A 124 -13.12 7.74 2.05
C LEU A 124 -13.03 8.00 3.56
N ASN A 125 -11.91 8.52 4.04
CA ASN A 125 -11.72 8.82 5.46
C ASN A 125 -12.48 10.06 5.94
N GLY A 126 -12.68 11.05 5.05
CA GLY A 126 -13.15 12.38 5.47
C GLY A 126 -12.22 12.97 6.54
N ASP A 127 -12.81 13.61 7.54
CA ASP A 127 -12.08 14.20 8.67
C ASP A 127 -11.75 13.20 9.79
N ALA A 128 -12.20 11.94 9.68
CA ALA A 128 -12.09 10.96 10.75
C ALA A 128 -10.68 10.36 10.88
N ALA A 129 -9.90 10.33 9.79
CA ALA A 129 -8.55 9.76 9.81
C ALA A 129 -7.63 10.40 8.75
N PRO A 130 -6.41 10.83 9.12
CA PRO A 130 -5.53 11.53 8.18
C PRO A 130 -4.92 10.61 7.13
N VAL A 131 -4.69 11.15 5.92
CA VAL A 131 -3.92 10.51 4.85
C VAL A 131 -2.79 11.43 4.41
N ARG A 132 -1.54 11.03 4.66
CA ARG A 132 -0.33 11.76 4.32
C ARG A 132 0.38 11.08 3.14
N LEU A 133 0.68 11.85 2.10
CA LEU A 133 1.53 11.42 0.99
C LEU A 133 2.90 12.09 1.14
N VAL A 134 3.96 11.29 1.10
CA VAL A 134 5.36 11.72 1.06
C VAL A 134 5.95 11.25 -0.26
N THR A 135 6.35 12.18 -1.11
CA THR A 135 7.09 11.87 -2.34
C THR A 135 8.57 12.07 -2.08
N LEU A 136 9.39 11.17 -2.62
CA LEU A 136 10.82 11.18 -2.41
C LEU A 136 11.54 11.42 -3.74
N PRO A 137 12.21 12.57 -3.92
CA PRO A 137 13.02 12.81 -5.10
C PRO A 137 14.23 11.87 -5.11
N ASN A 138 14.66 11.46 -6.30
CA ASN A 138 15.77 10.52 -6.52
C ASN A 138 15.60 9.19 -5.77
N THR A 139 14.36 8.73 -5.61
CA THR A 139 14.05 7.43 -5.02
C THR A 139 13.29 6.57 -6.01
N GLY A 140 13.75 5.35 -6.16
CA GLY A 140 13.17 4.32 -7.00
C GLY A 140 12.19 3.41 -6.26
N HIS A 141 12.07 2.18 -6.74
CA HIS A 141 11.24 1.12 -6.19
C HIS A 141 11.91 0.43 -5.00
N VAL A 142 12.04 1.14 -3.90
CA VAL A 142 12.76 0.67 -2.70
C VAL A 142 12.00 0.97 -1.42
N VAL A 143 12.42 0.36 -0.32
CA VAL A 143 12.03 0.78 1.04
C VAL A 143 13.06 1.79 1.53
N PRO A 144 12.72 3.08 1.69
CA PRO A 144 13.66 4.10 2.14
C PRO A 144 14.14 3.83 3.56
N GLY A 145 15.46 3.81 3.74
CA GLY A 145 16.09 3.65 5.05
C GLY A 145 17.59 3.35 4.95
N PRO A 146 18.27 3.28 6.10
CA PRO A 146 19.68 2.94 6.14
C PRO A 146 19.97 1.59 5.49
N GLY A 147 20.99 1.54 4.61
CA GLY A 147 21.36 0.29 3.92
C GLY A 147 20.36 -0.17 2.86
N CYS A 148 19.54 0.75 2.33
CA CYS A 148 18.62 0.47 1.24
C CYS A 148 19.35 -0.14 0.03
N VAL A 149 18.82 -1.26 -0.48
CA VAL A 149 19.36 -1.94 -1.67
C VAL A 149 18.88 -1.21 -2.93
N THR A 150 19.83 -0.77 -3.75
CA THR A 150 19.56 -0.18 -5.08
C THR A 150 20.10 -1.05 -6.20
N SER A 151 19.55 -0.89 -7.39
CA SER A 151 20.07 -1.47 -8.63
C SER A 151 19.54 -0.68 -9.82
N GLU A 152 20.07 -0.91 -11.02
CA GLU A 152 19.51 -0.32 -12.25
C GLU A 152 18.01 -0.64 -12.41
N PHE A 153 17.58 -1.82 -11.97
CA PHE A 153 16.18 -2.24 -12.02
C PHE A 153 15.30 -1.57 -10.95
N LEU A 154 15.83 -1.37 -9.75
CA LEU A 154 15.08 -0.76 -8.64
C LEU A 154 15.13 0.78 -8.71
N GLY A 155 16.11 1.36 -9.40
CA GLY A 155 16.35 2.79 -9.39
C GLY A 155 17.16 3.25 -8.17
N PRO A 156 17.36 4.57 -8.03
CA PRO A 156 18.15 5.18 -6.96
C PRO A 156 17.46 5.05 -5.59
N ALA A 157 18.18 5.36 -4.51
CA ALA A 157 17.59 5.49 -3.19
C ALA A 157 18.05 6.78 -2.51
N ASN A 158 17.12 7.43 -1.82
CA ASN A 158 17.43 8.49 -0.88
C ASN A 158 17.61 7.90 0.52
N GLU A 159 18.85 7.81 0.99
CA GLU A 159 19.19 7.27 2.32
C GLU A 159 18.94 8.25 3.47
N SER A 160 18.60 9.51 3.17
CA SER A 160 18.29 10.52 4.19
C SER A 160 16.92 10.32 4.84
N VAL A 161 16.10 9.44 4.27
CA VAL A 161 14.75 9.15 4.75
C VAL A 161 14.65 7.72 5.23
N ASP A 162 14.07 7.55 6.40
CA ASP A 162 13.79 6.26 7.03
C ASP A 162 12.28 6.09 7.16
N ALA A 163 11.72 5.19 6.36
CA ALA A 163 10.28 4.96 6.29
C ALA A 163 9.70 4.49 7.63
N ALA A 164 10.45 3.70 8.41
CA ALA A 164 10.00 3.23 9.72
C ALA A 164 9.93 4.38 10.72
N LYS A 165 10.94 5.27 10.73
CA LYS A 165 10.91 6.48 11.57
C LYS A 165 9.77 7.42 11.20
N LEU A 166 9.57 7.66 9.90
CA LEU A 166 8.45 8.48 9.43
C LEU A 166 7.10 7.90 9.86
N PHE A 167 6.95 6.58 9.80
CA PHE A 167 5.70 5.94 10.22
C PHE A 167 5.50 5.98 11.73
N SER A 168 6.56 5.78 12.52
CA SER A 168 6.51 5.97 13.98
C SER A 168 6.05 7.38 14.33
N GLN A 169 6.65 8.41 13.70
CA GLN A 169 6.27 9.81 13.91
C GLN A 169 4.82 10.06 13.52
N PHE A 170 4.38 9.53 12.37
CA PHE A 170 3.00 9.63 11.95
C PHE A 170 2.03 9.01 12.96
N ILE A 171 2.35 7.84 13.53
CA ILE A 171 1.54 7.18 14.57
C ILE A 171 1.51 8.00 15.86
N ASP A 172 2.63 8.60 16.26
CA ASP A 172 2.73 9.40 17.48
C ASP A 172 1.90 10.71 17.42
N GLU A 173 1.64 11.20 16.21
CA GLU A 173 0.74 12.34 15.96
C GLU A 173 -0.75 11.98 16.04
N LEU A 174 -1.11 10.69 15.99
CA LEU A 174 -2.50 10.26 16.04
C LEU A 174 -3.09 10.38 17.45
N PRO A 175 -4.41 10.65 17.57
CA PRO A 175 -5.10 10.59 18.85
C PRO A 175 -4.92 9.21 19.52
N ARG A 176 -4.78 9.21 20.85
CA ARG A 176 -4.70 7.99 21.65
C ARG A 176 -6.07 7.49 22.07
#